data_AF-A0A5C7V8V7-F1
#
_entry.id   AF-A0A5C7V8V7-F1
#
_cell.length_a   1.000
_cell.length_b   1.000
_cell.length_c   1.000
_cell.angle_alpha   90.00
_cell.angle_beta   90.00
_cell.angle_gamma   90.00
#
_symmetry.space_group_name_H-M   'P 1'
#
loop_
_entity.id
_entity.type
_entity.pdbx_description
1 polymer ?
#
loop_
_entity_poly.entity_id
_entity_poly.type
_entity_poly.pdbx_seq_one_letter_code
_entity_poly.pdbx_strand_id
1 'polypeptide(L)'
;MTNNKPMTRPELIRLIGDVLTEVDVLRSNFDRETEERKNLDNIRDALDTYQRKIVRNVINDNTAKFKEHATSLKKINEDLRQTIEDINKIAKTLETLVEFVKVVQKAAELMP
;
A
#
# COMPACT_ATOMS: atom_id res chain seq x y z
N MET A 1 -12.64 -14.00 -18.54
CA MET A 1 -13.03 -14.33 -17.15
C MET A 1 -11.93 -13.81 -16.23
N THR A 2 -12.13 -12.67 -15.59
CA THR A 2 -11.20 -12.20 -14.55
C THR A 2 -11.35 -13.14 -13.35
N ASN A 3 -10.31 -13.90 -13.06
CA ASN A 3 -10.24 -14.70 -11.84
C ASN A 3 -10.29 -13.75 -10.64
N ASN A 4 -11.50 -13.50 -10.13
CA ASN A 4 -11.77 -12.77 -8.89
C ASN A 4 -11.40 -13.64 -7.67
N LYS A 5 -10.23 -14.29 -7.71
CA LYS A 5 -9.69 -14.94 -6.53
C LYS A 5 -9.32 -13.82 -5.56
N PRO A 6 -9.91 -13.80 -4.35
CA PRO A 6 -9.55 -12.81 -3.36
C PRO A 6 -8.08 -12.96 -3.01
N MET A 7 -7.38 -11.82 -2.88
CA MET A 7 -5.98 -11.80 -2.46
C MET A 7 -5.86 -12.47 -1.10
N THR A 8 -4.88 -13.35 -0.97
CA THR A 8 -4.51 -14.02 0.28
C THR A 8 -3.62 -13.11 1.14
N ARG A 9 -3.46 -13.46 2.42
CA ARG A 9 -2.55 -12.71 3.31
C ARG A 9 -1.09 -12.63 2.79
N PRO A 10 -0.46 -13.72 2.30
CA PRO A 10 0.88 -13.62 1.71
C PRO A 10 0.95 -12.71 0.48
N GLU A 11 -0.09 -12.72 -0.36
CA GLU A 11 -0.16 -11.82 -1.53
C GLU A 11 -0.30 -10.35 -1.10
N LEU A 12 -1.08 -10.06 -0.04
CA LEU A 12 -1.16 -8.72 0.55
C LEU A 12 0.19 -8.26 1.11
N ILE A 13 0.91 -9.12 1.82
CA ILE A 13 2.24 -8.81 2.36
C ILE A 13 3.21 -8.47 1.22
N ARG A 14 3.19 -9.26 0.14
CA ARG A 14 4.01 -9.01 -1.06
C ARG A 14 3.64 -7.67 -1.70
N LEU A 15 2.35 -7.40 -1.89
CA LEU A 15 1.88 -6.14 -2.47
C LEU A 15 2.37 -4.92 -1.68
N ILE A 16 2.28 -4.96 -0.35
CA ILE A 16 2.79 -3.87 0.49
C ILE A 16 4.32 -3.73 0.35
N GLY A 17 5.05 -4.84 0.24
CA GLY A 17 6.49 -4.82 0.00
C GLY A 17 6.89 -4.22 -1.34
N ASP A 18 6.11 -4.51 -2.39
CA ASP A 18 6.30 -3.92 -3.72
C ASP A 18 6.08 -2.39 -3.65
N VAL A 19 4.98 -1.94 -3.03
CA VAL A 19 4.69 -0.50 -2.86
C VAL A 19 5.74 0.20 -2.00
N LEU A 20 6.25 -0.43 -0.93
CA LEU A 20 7.36 0.11 -0.14
C LEU A 20 8.60 0.36 -1.00
N THR A 21 8.91 -0.57 -1.90
CA THR A 21 10.03 -0.43 -2.84
C THR A 21 9.79 0.72 -3.81
N GLU A 22 8.58 0.85 -4.35
CA GLU A 22 8.20 1.96 -5.24
C GLU A 22 8.29 3.32 -4.52
N VAL A 23 7.86 3.41 -3.26
CA VAL A 23 8.02 4.61 -2.42
C VAL A 23 9.49 4.91 -2.15
N ASP A 24 10.33 3.89 -1.90
CA ASP A 24 11.77 4.07 -1.68
C ASP A 24 12.51 4.55 -2.94
N VAL A 25 12.07 4.13 -4.13
CA VAL A 25 12.57 4.68 -5.39
C VAL A 25 12.09 6.11 -5.57
N LEU A 26 10.79 6.38 -5.40
CA LEU A 26 10.21 7.71 -5.60
C LEU A 26 10.87 8.75 -4.70
N ARG A 27 11.00 8.45 -3.40
CA ARG A 27 11.60 9.36 -2.41
C ARG A 27 13.04 9.72 -2.80
N SER A 28 13.79 8.81 -3.42
CA SER A 28 15.19 9.07 -3.82
C SER A 28 15.37 10.22 -4.82
N ASN A 29 14.29 10.63 -5.51
CA ASN A 29 14.28 11.77 -6.43
C ASN A 29 14.12 13.13 -5.73
N PHE A 30 13.88 13.15 -4.42
CA PHE A 30 13.64 14.37 -3.65
C PHE A 30 14.73 14.58 -2.59
N ASP A 31 15.14 15.84 -2.41
CA ASP A 31 16.00 16.24 -1.31
C ASP A 31 15.32 15.97 0.04
N ARG A 32 16.13 15.67 1.07
CA ARG A 32 15.62 15.27 2.40
C ARG A 32 14.72 16.31 3.06
N GLU A 33 14.94 17.57 2.76
CA GLU A 33 14.24 18.69 3.41
C GLU A 33 12.94 19.09 2.71
N THR A 34 12.64 18.53 1.52
CA THR A 34 11.41 18.88 0.82
C THR A 34 10.18 18.25 1.49
N GLU A 35 9.04 18.91 1.34
CA GLU A 35 7.78 18.44 1.92
C GLU A 35 7.31 17.13 1.27
N GLU A 36 7.56 16.95 -0.04
CA GLU A 36 7.26 15.71 -0.75
C GLU A 36 8.05 14.54 -0.14
N ARG A 37 9.34 14.75 0.17
CA ARG A 37 10.16 13.71 0.78
C ARG A 37 9.67 13.34 2.17
N LYS A 38 9.32 14.32 3.01
CA LYS A 38 8.75 14.08 4.35
C LYS A 38 7.42 13.31 4.27
N ASN A 39 6.56 13.66 3.31
CA ASN A 39 5.29 12.96 3.09
C ASN A 39 5.51 11.50 2.68
N LEU A 40 6.44 11.23 1.77
CA LEU A 40 6.79 9.87 1.36
C LEU A 40 7.40 9.05 2.51
N ASP A 41 8.23 9.69 3.34
CA ASP A 41 8.82 9.05 4.52
C ASP A 41 7.72 8.64 5.53
N ASN A 42 6.75 9.52 5.80
CA ASN A 42 5.59 9.22 6.64
C ASN A 42 4.75 8.06 6.09
N ILE A 43 4.50 8.04 4.77
CA ILE A 43 3.77 6.96 4.09
C ILE A 43 4.52 5.63 4.25
N ARG A 44 5.83 5.64 4.00
CA ARG A 44 6.70 4.46 4.11
C ARG A 44 6.66 3.88 5.51
N ASP A 45 6.76 4.71 6.54
CA ASP A 45 6.75 4.26 7.93
C ASP A 45 5.39 3.71 8.38
N ALA A 46 4.29 4.30 7.89
CA ALA A 46 2.95 3.76 8.10
C ALA A 46 2.79 2.38 7.45
N LEU A 47 3.21 2.22 6.19
CA LEU A 47 3.14 0.94 5.48
C LEU A 47 4.00 -0.14 6.15
N ASP A 48 5.24 0.17 6.54
CA ASP A 48 6.12 -0.76 7.27
C ASP A 48 5.46 -1.19 8.60
N THR A 49 4.88 -0.25 9.35
CA THR A 49 4.17 -0.53 10.60
C THR A 49 3.02 -1.52 10.39
N TYR A 50 2.15 -1.26 9.41
CA TYR A 50 1.03 -2.14 9.12
C TYR A 50 1.47 -3.48 8.55
N GLN A 51 2.46 -3.51 7.66
CA GLN A 51 3.01 -4.77 7.14
C GLN A 51 3.53 -5.65 8.28
N ARG A 52 4.27 -5.08 9.24
CA ARG A 52 4.74 -5.81 10.43
C ARG A 52 3.59 -6.36 11.26
N LYS A 53 2.52 -5.58 11.48
CA LYS A 53 1.31 -6.07 12.17
C LYS A 53 0.67 -7.25 11.42
N ILE A 54 0.56 -7.14 10.10
CA ILE A 54 0.03 -8.18 9.22
C ILE A 54 0.87 -9.45 9.25
N VAL A 55 2.20 -9.32 9.24
CA VAL A 55 3.14 -10.45 9.30
C VAL A 55 3.11 -11.16 10.66
N ARG A 56 2.95 -10.42 11.77
CA ARG A 56 2.95 -10.99 13.12
C ARG A 56 1.67 -11.73 13.49
N ASN A 57 0.53 -11.32 12.93
CA ASN A 57 -0.77 -11.86 13.29
C ASN A 57 -1.27 -12.91 12.30
N VAL A 58 -1.83 -14.01 12.82
CA VAL A 58 -2.52 -15.02 12.02
C VAL A 58 -4.01 -14.68 12.00
N ILE A 59 -4.56 -14.47 10.80
CA ILE A 59 -6.00 -14.26 10.61
C ILE A 59 -6.54 -15.20 9.54
N ASN A 60 -7.85 -15.43 9.57
CA ASN A 60 -8.56 -16.07 8.47
C ASN A 60 -8.77 -15.05 7.33
N ASP A 61 -7.96 -15.17 6.27
CA ASP A 61 -8.07 -14.36 5.06
C ASP A 61 -9.31 -14.71 4.20
N ASN A 62 -10.10 -15.71 4.59
CA ASN A 62 -11.39 -15.99 3.94
C ASN A 62 -12.56 -15.12 4.43
N THR A 63 -12.36 -14.24 5.41
CA THR A 63 -13.42 -13.34 5.88
C THR A 63 -13.84 -12.37 4.78
N ALA A 64 -15.15 -12.08 4.68
CA ALA A 64 -15.67 -11.17 3.65
C ALA A 64 -15.01 -9.78 3.70
N LYS A 65 -14.75 -9.26 4.90
CA LYS A 65 -14.08 -7.96 5.11
C LYS A 65 -12.65 -7.95 4.58
N PHE A 66 -11.87 -9.02 4.82
CA PHE A 66 -10.52 -9.11 4.29
C PHE A 66 -10.52 -9.14 2.75
N LYS A 67 -11.43 -9.92 2.15
CA LYS A 67 -11.59 -10.02 0.69
C LYS A 67 -11.97 -8.69 0.04
N GLU A 68 -12.82 -7.91 0.70
CA GLU A 68 -13.20 -6.57 0.27
C GLU A 68 -12.00 -5.62 0.26
N HIS A 69 -11.27 -5.52 1.37
CA HIS A 69 -10.08 -4.66 1.46
C HIS A 69 -8.97 -5.10 0.49
N ALA A 70 -8.75 -6.40 0.35
CA ALA A 70 -7.83 -6.98 -0.64
C ALA A 70 -8.17 -6.56 -2.09
N THR A 71 -9.45 -6.58 -2.46
CA THR A 71 -9.89 -6.20 -3.80
C THR A 71 -9.66 -4.71 -4.05
N SER A 72 -9.98 -3.86 -3.06
CA SER A 72 -9.71 -2.43 -3.13
C SER A 72 -8.22 -2.13 -3.26
N LEU A 73 -7.36 -2.83 -2.52
CA LEU A 73 -5.91 -2.64 -2.60
C LEU A 73 -5.34 -2.99 -3.97
N LYS A 74 -5.86 -4.04 -4.62
CA LYS A 74 -5.43 -4.41 -5.97
C LYS A 74 -5.71 -3.28 -6.97
N LYS A 75 -6.91 -2.71 -6.91
CA LYS A 75 -7.30 -1.59 -7.78
C LYS A 75 -6.44 -0.35 -7.52
N ILE A 76 -6.27 0.04 -6.26
CA ILE A 76 -5.45 1.20 -5.89
C ILE A 76 -3.99 0.99 -6.34
N ASN A 77 -3.46 -0.23 -6.24
CA ASN A 77 -2.12 -0.54 -6.71
C ASN A 77 -1.98 -0.44 -8.25
N GLU A 78 -3.00 -0.84 -9.00
CA GLU A 78 -3.01 -0.65 -10.45
C GLU A 78 -3.01 0.85 -10.81
N ASP A 79 -3.75 1.68 -10.05
CA ASP A 79 -3.75 3.14 -10.21
C ASP A 79 -2.39 3.77 -9.79
N LEU A 80 -1.75 3.25 -8.73
CA LEU A 80 -0.41 3.67 -8.30
C LEU A 80 0.63 3.44 -9.39
N ARG A 81 0.67 2.25 -9.98
CA ARG A 81 1.62 1.92 -11.05
C ARG A 81 1.50 2.85 -12.25
N GLN A 82 0.29 3.32 -12.57
CA GLN A 82 0.07 4.27 -13.66
C GLN A 82 0.54 5.70 -13.34
N THR A 83 0.75 6.03 -12.07
CA THR A 83 1.08 7.38 -11.60
C THR A 83 2.53 7.51 -11.13
N ILE A 84 3.13 6.44 -10.62
CA ILE A 84 4.47 6.47 -10.03
C ILE A 84 5.60 6.61 -11.05
N GLU A 85 5.34 6.28 -12.33
CA GLU A 85 6.30 6.45 -13.43
C GLU A 85 6.42 7.90 -13.93
N ASP A 86 5.55 8.82 -13.48
CA ASP A 86 5.52 10.21 -13.94
C ASP A 86 5.66 11.17 -12.75
N ILE A 87 6.86 11.71 -12.55
CA ILE A 87 7.16 12.70 -11.50
C ILE A 87 6.25 13.93 -11.59
N ASN A 88 5.73 14.30 -12.77
CA ASN A 88 4.80 15.43 -12.89
C ASN A 88 3.43 15.15 -12.26
N LYS A 89 3.15 13.88 -11.92
CA LYS A 89 1.93 13.44 -11.25
C LYS A 89 2.14 13.20 -9.75
N ILE A 90 3.23 13.68 -9.15
CA ILE A 90 3.58 13.43 -7.74
C ILE A 90 2.43 13.70 -6.77
N ALA A 91 1.65 14.76 -6.96
CA ALA A 91 0.49 15.06 -6.10
C ALA A 91 -0.55 13.93 -6.17
N LYS A 92 -0.87 13.45 -7.37
CA LYS A 92 -1.80 12.33 -7.57
C LYS A 92 -1.23 11.01 -7.02
N THR A 93 0.07 10.79 -7.19
CA THR A 93 0.77 9.63 -6.62
C THR A 93 0.68 9.64 -5.09
N LEU A 94 0.90 10.79 -4.45
CA LEU A 94 0.75 10.96 -3.00
C LEU A 94 -0.68 10.70 -2.54
N GLU A 95 -1.69 11.26 -3.22
CA GLU A 95 -3.10 11.00 -2.92
C GLU A 95 -3.42 9.49 -2.98
N THR A 96 -2.97 8.82 -4.03
CA THR A 96 -3.22 7.39 -4.23
C THR A 96 -2.49 6.55 -3.19
N LEU A 97 -1.26 6.94 -2.79
CA LEU A 97 -0.53 6.29 -1.71
C LEU A 97 -1.24 6.45 -0.36
N VAL A 98 -1.80 7.63 -0.08
CA VAL A 98 -2.60 7.86 1.13
C VAL A 98 -3.85 6.97 1.14
N GLU A 99 -4.52 6.80 0.00
CA GLU A 99 -5.64 5.85 -0.12
C GLU A 99 -5.19 4.41 0.11
N PHE A 100 -4.06 4.00 -0.47
CA PHE A 100 -3.48 2.68 -0.27
C PHE A 100 -3.20 2.41 1.21
N VAL A 101 -2.53 3.34 1.90
CA VAL A 101 -2.25 3.27 3.35
C VAL A 101 -3.54 3.11 4.15
N LYS A 102 -4.60 3.88 3.85
CA LYS A 102 -5.89 3.78 4.56
C LYS A 102 -6.52 2.39 4.42
N VAL A 103 -6.45 1.77 3.26
CA VAL A 103 -7.01 0.42 3.08
C VAL A 103 -6.13 -0.65 3.74
N VAL A 104 -4.80 -0.49 3.71
CA VAL A 104 -3.88 -1.36 4.45
C VAL A 104 -4.14 -1.26 5.97
N GLN A 105 -4.35 -0.05 6.49
CA GLN A 105 -4.72 0.17 7.90
C GLN A 105 -5.99 -0.61 8.25
N LYS A 106 -7.07 -0.46 7.47
CA LYS A 106 -8.33 -1.19 7.70
C LYS A 106 -8.14 -2.70 7.68
N ALA A 107 -7.32 -3.22 6.77
CA ALA A 107 -6.97 -4.64 6.74
C ALA A 107 -6.19 -5.06 8.00
N ALA A 108 -5.28 -4.21 8.48
CA ALA A 108 -4.50 -4.45 9.69
C ALA A 108 -5.33 -4.33 10.98
N GLU A 109 -6.42 -3.56 10.99
CA GLU A 109 -7.38 -3.48 12.10
C GLU A 109 -8.21 -4.75 12.28
N LEU A 110 -8.30 -5.61 11.25
CA LEU A 110 -8.90 -6.94 11.37
C LEU A 110 -8.03 -7.93 12.16
N MET A 111 -6.81 -7.52 12.52
CA MET A 111 -5.85 -8.34 13.24
C MET A 111 -5.82 -7.94 14.72
N PRO A 112 -5.80 -8.93 15.63
CA PRO A 112 -5.70 -8.70 17.06
C PRO A 112 -4.42 -7.94 17.45
#